data_AF-A0A370G346-F1
#
_entry.id   AF-A0A370G346-F1
#
_cell.length_a   1.000
_cell.length_b   1.000
_cell.length_c   1.000
_cell.angle_alpha   90.00
_cell.angle_beta   90.00
_cell.angle_gamma   90.00
#
_symmetry.space_group_name_H-M   'P 1'
#
loop_
_entity.id
_entity.type
_entity.pdbx_description
1 polymer ?
#
loop_
_entity_poly.entity_id
_entity_poly.type
_entity_poly.pdbx_seq_one_letter_code
_entity_poly.pdbx_strand_id
1 'polypeptide(L)'
;MEGKCTVKTRLAVDKFHQLNHEIIILRYPKSHLRLVGPSYIMQLTRESQKGSISIRLSFSQALLIKNEFRISDHTLIKQKSDNLEVHVKKIISHKRIKRVKNEFSLSYKQGSDLEVTYSIPEQLFMDKYQQAITRMVKNHKTVSTAHKQHTQTNKPLLTNNNSISGNPSKKKQNNNVRAARYESFRRCSNCDYFINKLNQCGLFSRTVSIDNVCSRFNYTKYRTYLGGGFSPR
;
A
#
# COMPACT_ATOMS: atom_id res chain seq x y z
N MET A 1 -9.85 3.69 40.89
CA MET A 1 -9.05 2.54 40.39
C MET A 1 -8.46 2.93 39.04
N GLU A 2 -7.15 3.14 38.95
CA GLU A 2 -6.48 3.41 37.68
C GLU A 2 -6.53 2.17 36.78
N GLY A 3 -7.16 2.31 35.62
CA GLY A 3 -7.29 1.20 34.68
C GLY A 3 -5.97 0.92 33.97
N LYS A 4 -5.49 -0.33 34.01
CA LYS A 4 -4.27 -0.75 33.30
C LYS A 4 -4.36 -0.45 31.78
N CYS A 5 -3.28 0.12 31.23
CA CYS A 5 -3.11 0.32 29.79
C CYS A 5 -3.28 -1.01 29.07
N THR A 6 -4.25 -1.06 28.13
CA THR A 6 -4.67 -2.30 27.46
C THR A 6 -4.38 -2.18 25.97
N VAL A 7 -3.82 -3.23 25.38
CA VAL A 7 -3.56 -3.31 23.93
C VAL A 7 -4.35 -4.47 23.33
N LYS A 8 -5.12 -4.18 22.29
CA LYS A 8 -5.81 -5.17 21.47
C LYS A 8 -5.24 -5.09 20.06
N THR A 9 -4.90 -6.25 19.51
CA THR A 9 -4.39 -6.39 18.14
C THR A 9 -5.28 -7.37 17.39
N ARG A 10 -5.63 -7.03 16.15
CA ARG A 10 -6.46 -7.86 15.27
C ARG A 10 -5.85 -7.87 13.88
N LEU A 11 -5.63 -9.08 13.38
CA LEU A 11 -5.23 -9.33 12.00
C LEU A 11 -6.36 -10.11 11.32
N ALA A 12 -6.91 -9.59 10.23
CA ALA A 12 -8.03 -10.23 9.52
C ALA A 12 -8.04 -9.88 8.03
N VAL A 13 -8.50 -10.81 7.21
CA VAL A 13 -8.85 -10.52 5.81
C VAL A 13 -10.29 -9.99 5.79
N ASP A 14 -10.51 -8.86 5.13
CA ASP A 14 -11.85 -8.29 5.00
C ASP A 14 -12.64 -8.84 3.81
N LYS A 15 -13.86 -8.33 3.65
CA LYS A 15 -14.76 -8.64 2.53
C LYS A 15 -14.21 -8.26 1.15
N PHE A 16 -13.23 -7.36 1.09
CA PHE A 16 -12.58 -6.93 -0.14
C PHE A 16 -11.29 -7.71 -0.43
N HIS A 17 -11.05 -8.80 0.29
CA HIS A 17 -9.82 -9.60 0.19
C HIS A 17 -8.55 -8.77 0.46
N GLN A 18 -8.63 -7.87 1.43
CA GLN A 18 -7.52 -7.08 1.92
C GLN A 18 -7.17 -7.52 3.34
N LEU A 19 -5.88 -7.67 3.60
CA LEU A 19 -5.38 -8.01 4.92
C LEU A 19 -5.29 -6.73 5.77
N ASN A 20 -6.16 -6.63 6.76
CA ASN A 20 -6.23 -5.51 7.68
C ASN A 20 -5.55 -5.86 9.00
N HIS A 21 -4.69 -4.95 9.45
CA HIS A 21 -4.14 -4.95 10.80
C HIS A 21 -4.71 -3.77 11.57
N GLU A 22 -5.31 -4.08 12.71
CA GLU A 22 -5.92 -3.11 13.62
C GLU A 22 -5.29 -3.24 15.00
N ILE A 23 -4.93 -2.11 15.60
CA ILE A 23 -4.36 -2.01 16.93
C ILE A 23 -5.15 -0.95 17.69
N ILE A 24 -5.63 -1.32 18.88
CA ILE A 24 -6.35 -0.43 19.78
C ILE A 24 -5.58 -0.41 21.10
N ILE A 25 -5.06 0.77 21.46
CA ILE A 25 -4.42 1.04 22.74
C ILE A 25 -5.40 1.87 23.55
N LEU A 26 -5.77 1.38 24.72
CA LEU A 26 -6.69 2.05 25.63
C LEU A 26 -5.94 2.45 26.90
N ARG A 27 -6.28 3.62 27.44
CA ARG A 27 -5.75 4.12 28.71
C ARG A 27 -4.22 4.23 28.70
N TYR A 28 -3.63 4.78 27.63
CA TYR A 28 -2.20 5.09 27.60
C TYR A 28 -1.96 6.38 28.39
N PRO A 29 -1.20 6.38 29.49
CA PRO A 29 -1.02 7.59 30.31
C PRO A 29 -0.26 8.68 29.55
N LYS A 30 -0.75 9.93 29.60
CA LYS A 30 -0.04 11.08 29.00
C LYS A 30 1.34 11.29 29.64
N SER A 31 1.48 10.96 30.92
CA SER A 31 2.77 10.99 31.64
C SER A 31 3.84 10.07 31.05
N HIS A 32 3.44 9.06 30.26
CA HIS A 32 4.37 8.16 29.58
C HIS A 32 4.80 8.69 28.20
N LEU A 33 4.35 9.86 27.77
CA LEU A 33 4.83 10.51 26.55
C LEU A 33 6.20 11.14 26.82
N ARG A 34 7.15 10.87 25.93
CA ARG A 34 8.47 11.52 25.98
C ARG A 34 8.48 12.71 25.05
N LEU A 35 8.91 13.86 25.54
CA LEU A 35 9.11 15.03 24.71
C LEU A 35 10.48 14.99 24.04
N VAL A 36 10.51 15.09 22.72
CA VAL A 36 11.75 15.14 21.93
C VAL A 36 11.62 16.27 20.91
N GLY A 37 12.26 17.41 21.21
CA GLY A 37 12.11 18.63 20.43
C GLY A 37 10.64 19.05 20.30
N PRO A 38 10.12 19.33 19.09
CA PRO A 38 8.74 19.78 18.88
C PRO A 38 7.69 18.66 18.88
N SER A 39 8.07 17.41 19.22
CA SER A 39 7.20 16.24 19.13
C SER A 39 7.12 15.45 20.43
N TYR A 40 5.97 14.83 20.66
CA TYR A 40 5.81 13.76 21.62
C TYR A 40 6.09 12.41 20.97
N ILE A 41 6.74 11.54 21.72
CA ILE A 41 6.99 10.15 21.37
C ILE A 41 6.26 9.25 22.35
N MET A 42 5.36 8.45 21.83
CA MET A 42 4.74 7.31 22.50
C MET A 42 5.49 6.04 22.09
N GLN A 43 5.92 5.25 23.06
CA GLN A 43 6.53 3.95 22.80
C GLN A 43 5.92 2.90 23.72
N LEU A 44 5.49 1.79 23.13
CA LEU A 44 4.83 0.72 23.84
C LEU A 44 5.27 -0.63 23.29
N THR A 45 5.79 -1.48 24.17
CA THR A 45 6.03 -2.89 23.90
C THR A 45 5.16 -3.71 24.84
N ARG A 46 4.38 -4.63 24.29
CA ARG A 46 3.56 -5.57 25.06
C ARG A 46 3.74 -6.98 24.52
N GLU A 47 3.82 -7.92 25.43
CA GLU A 47 3.92 -9.34 25.14
C GLU A 47 2.77 -10.09 25.81
N SER A 48 2.30 -11.12 25.14
CA SER A 48 1.22 -11.99 25.61
C SER A 48 1.41 -13.37 25.01
N GLN A 49 0.64 -14.35 25.50
CA GLN A 49 0.57 -15.68 24.88
C GLN A 49 0.14 -15.64 23.40
N LYS A 50 -0.52 -14.56 22.96
CA LYS A 50 -0.95 -14.37 21.56
C LYS A 50 0.13 -13.73 20.68
N GLY A 51 1.30 -13.45 21.24
CA GLY A 51 2.41 -12.77 20.59
C GLY A 51 2.74 -11.43 21.21
N SER A 52 3.64 -10.70 20.54
CA SER A 52 4.17 -9.42 21.01
C SER A 52 3.91 -8.30 20.00
N ILE A 53 3.70 -7.09 20.51
CA ILE A 53 3.46 -5.89 19.73
C ILE A 53 4.35 -4.77 20.25
N SER A 54 5.11 -4.16 19.35
CA SER A 54 5.91 -2.96 19.59
C SER A 54 5.42 -1.85 18.68
N ILE A 55 5.12 -0.69 19.27
CA ILE A 55 4.62 0.49 18.58
C ILE A 55 5.44 1.69 19.04
N ARG A 56 5.90 2.47 18.08
CA ARG A 56 6.46 3.80 18.29
C ARG A 56 5.65 4.79 17.45
N LEU A 57 5.13 5.82 18.09
CA LEU A 57 4.30 6.85 17.48
C LEU A 57 4.86 8.22 17.86
N SER A 58 5.08 9.07 16.86
CA SER A 58 5.58 10.43 16.99
C SER A 58 4.54 11.40 16.45
N PHE A 59 4.29 12.48 17.18
CA PHE A 59 3.36 13.53 16.75
C PHE A 59 3.70 14.89 17.35
N SER A 60 3.34 15.97 16.65
CA SER A 60 3.60 17.34 17.07
C SER A 60 2.90 17.66 18.40
N GLN A 61 3.57 18.42 19.26
CA GLN A 61 2.99 18.94 20.51
C GLN A 61 1.68 19.71 20.28
N ALA A 62 1.59 20.47 19.18
CA ALA A 62 0.42 21.27 18.86
C ALA A 62 -0.86 20.43 18.67
N LEU A 63 -0.73 19.14 18.34
CA LEU A 63 -1.86 18.24 18.18
C LEU A 63 -2.47 17.82 19.52
N LEU A 64 -1.70 17.85 20.61
CA LEU A 64 -2.17 17.50 21.95
C LEU A 64 -3.10 18.57 22.56
N ILE A 65 -3.32 19.69 21.87
CA ILE A 65 -4.35 20.68 22.27
C ILE A 65 -5.75 20.17 21.87
N LYS A 66 -5.85 19.29 20.87
CA LYS A 66 -7.13 18.79 20.34
C LYS A 66 -7.58 17.52 21.07
N ASN A 67 -8.84 17.46 21.47
CA ASN A 67 -9.43 16.27 22.10
C ASN A 67 -9.34 15.02 21.21
N GLU A 68 -9.40 15.18 19.89
CA GLU A 68 -9.27 14.10 18.92
C GLU A 68 -8.49 14.59 17.71
N PHE A 69 -7.53 13.80 17.24
CA PHE A 69 -6.76 14.12 16.05
C PHE A 69 -6.29 12.85 15.32
N ARG A 70 -6.05 13.01 14.02
CA ARG A 70 -5.51 11.95 13.17
C ARG A 70 -4.08 12.25 12.80
N ILE A 71 -3.26 11.21 12.80
CA ILE A 71 -1.92 11.20 12.22
C ILE A 71 -2.01 10.32 11.00
N SER A 72 -1.90 10.92 9.81
CA SER A 72 -2.19 10.26 8.53
C SER A 72 -3.62 9.64 8.49
N ASP A 73 -3.90 8.84 7.46
CA ASP A 73 -5.21 8.21 7.29
C ASP A 73 -5.45 7.00 8.21
N HIS A 74 -4.43 6.56 8.94
CA HIS A 74 -4.44 5.26 9.61
C HIS A 74 -4.46 5.33 11.12
N THR A 75 -4.09 6.47 11.72
CA THR A 75 -3.93 6.59 13.17
C THR A 75 -4.86 7.66 13.71
N LEU A 76 -5.75 7.26 14.61
CA LEU A 76 -6.63 8.15 15.34
C LEU A 76 -6.21 8.16 16.81
N ILE A 77 -6.03 9.35 17.37
CA ILE A 77 -5.75 9.55 18.79
C ILE A 77 -6.91 10.33 19.41
N LYS A 78 -7.43 9.82 20.52
CA LYS A 78 -8.44 10.49 21.35
C LYS A 78 -7.87 10.73 22.74
N GLN A 79 -8.08 11.92 23.26
CA GLN A 79 -7.75 12.26 24.64
C GLN A 79 -8.94 11.97 25.54
N LYS A 80 -8.69 11.27 26.64
CA LYS A 80 -9.67 11.00 27.70
C LYS A 80 -9.02 11.33 29.04
N SER A 81 -9.28 12.54 29.52
CA SER A 81 -8.66 13.06 30.74
C SER A 81 -7.12 12.97 30.67
N ASP A 82 -6.48 12.21 31.56
CA ASP A 82 -5.03 12.01 31.61
C ASP A 82 -4.52 10.87 30.73
N ASN A 83 -5.39 10.28 29.93
CA ASN A 83 -5.09 9.14 29.09
C ASN A 83 -5.29 9.45 27.60
N LEU A 84 -4.61 8.67 26.78
CA LEU A 84 -4.81 8.58 25.34
C LEU A 84 -5.44 7.23 24.98
N GLU A 85 -6.31 7.28 23.99
CA GLU A 85 -6.75 6.12 23.22
C GLU A 85 -6.19 6.24 21.80
N VAL A 86 -5.53 5.19 21.33
CA VAL A 86 -4.89 5.17 20.02
C VAL A 86 -5.46 4.03 19.21
N HIS A 87 -5.96 4.35 18.02
CA HIS A 87 -6.48 3.40 17.06
C HIS A 87 -5.64 3.46 15.80
N VAL A 88 -4.93 2.38 15.49
CA VAL A 88 -4.17 2.23 14.25
C VAL A 88 -4.88 1.21 13.38
N LYS A 89 -5.23 1.57 12.14
CA LYS A 89 -5.82 0.66 11.16
C LYS A 89 -5.10 0.76 9.83
N LYS A 90 -4.50 -0.33 9.38
CA LYS A 90 -3.71 -0.37 8.15
C LYS A 90 -4.00 -1.61 7.32
N ILE A 91 -4.18 -1.41 6.02
CA ILE A 91 -4.13 -2.49 5.04
C ILE A 91 -2.67 -2.81 4.78
N ILE A 92 -2.31 -4.09 4.96
CA ILE A 92 -0.95 -4.58 4.82
C ILE A 92 -0.88 -5.61 3.70
N SER A 93 0.25 -5.65 3.01
CA SER A 93 0.52 -6.73 2.06
C SER A 93 0.89 -7.99 2.81
N HIS A 94 0.32 -9.14 2.43
CA HIS A 94 0.71 -10.45 2.98
C HIS A 94 2.21 -10.72 2.82
N LYS A 95 2.86 -10.14 1.81
CA LYS A 95 4.32 -10.25 1.58
C LYS A 95 5.17 -9.64 2.70
N ARG A 96 4.56 -8.82 3.57
CA ARG A 96 5.24 -8.24 4.74
C ARG A 96 5.25 -9.19 5.94
N ILE A 97 4.45 -10.26 5.91
CA ILE A 97 4.51 -11.30 6.93
C ILE A 97 5.71 -12.19 6.61
N LYS A 98 6.67 -12.24 7.51
CA LYS A 98 7.89 -13.03 7.38
C LYS A 98 7.98 -14.01 8.52
N ARG A 99 8.38 -15.25 8.23
CA ARG A 99 8.76 -16.19 9.27
C ARG A 99 10.13 -15.81 9.82
N VAL A 100 10.24 -15.75 11.13
CA VAL A 100 11.48 -15.48 11.87
C VAL A 100 11.56 -16.50 12.99
N LYS A 101 12.45 -17.50 12.85
CA LYS A 101 12.55 -18.63 13.77
C LYS A 101 11.17 -19.32 13.95
N ASN A 102 10.63 -19.29 15.17
CA ASN A 102 9.37 -19.95 15.57
C ASN A 102 8.18 -18.97 15.59
N GLU A 103 8.29 -17.83 14.91
CA GLU A 103 7.27 -16.79 14.88
C GLU A 103 7.06 -16.25 13.46
N PHE A 104 5.90 -15.65 13.25
CA PHE A 104 5.63 -14.79 12.10
C PHE A 104 5.64 -13.34 12.54
N SER A 105 6.48 -12.54 11.89
CA SER A 105 6.62 -11.12 12.15
C SER A 105 6.01 -10.29 11.02
N LEU A 106 5.33 -9.22 11.42
CA LEU A 106 4.77 -8.17 10.58
C LEU A 106 5.35 -6.84 11.04
N SER A 107 6.11 -6.19 10.17
CA SER A 107 6.64 -4.84 10.45
C SER A 107 6.29 -3.84 9.36
N TYR A 108 5.94 -2.62 9.78
CA TYR A 108 5.72 -1.51 8.87
C TYR A 108 5.98 -0.16 9.52
N LYS A 109 6.33 0.81 8.66
CA LYS A 109 6.50 2.22 9.02
C LYS A 109 5.57 3.09 8.17
N GLN A 110 5.24 4.28 8.69
CA GLN A 110 4.53 5.34 8.01
C GLN A 110 5.31 6.64 8.22
N GLY A 111 6.17 6.99 7.25
CA GLY A 111 7.09 8.11 7.42
C GLY A 111 7.92 7.98 8.71
N SER A 112 8.12 9.12 9.37
CA SER A 112 8.73 9.23 10.71
C SER A 112 7.75 8.95 11.85
N ASP A 113 6.45 8.93 11.56
CA ASP A 113 5.43 9.14 12.59
C ASP A 113 5.01 7.83 13.24
N LEU A 114 4.96 6.72 12.50
CA LEU A 114 4.52 5.44 13.05
C LEU A 114 5.47 4.32 12.64
N GLU A 115 5.85 3.51 13.62
CA GLU A 115 6.53 2.24 13.45
C GLU A 115 5.83 1.17 14.27
N VAL A 116 5.53 0.04 13.62
CA VAL A 116 4.86 -1.11 14.22
C VAL A 116 5.64 -2.37 13.89
N THR A 117 5.85 -3.20 14.90
CA THR A 117 6.32 -4.58 14.77
C THR A 117 5.40 -5.48 15.58
N TYR A 118 4.78 -6.45 14.92
CA TYR A 118 3.89 -7.43 15.52
C TYR A 118 4.43 -8.83 15.26
N SER A 119 4.69 -9.59 16.31
CA SER A 119 5.12 -10.98 16.24
C SER A 119 4.02 -11.91 16.73
N ILE A 120 3.80 -13.00 16.01
CA ILE A 120 2.76 -13.99 16.24
C ILE A 120 3.43 -15.36 16.36
N PRO A 121 3.19 -16.13 17.43
CA PRO A 121 3.69 -17.49 17.53
C PRO A 121 3.30 -18.33 16.32
N GLU A 122 4.21 -19.15 15.81
CA GLU A 122 3.99 -19.95 14.60
C GLU A 122 2.69 -20.76 14.66
N GLN A 123 2.46 -21.46 15.76
CA GLN A 123 1.26 -22.28 15.94
C GLN A 123 -0.02 -21.43 15.79
N LEU A 124 -0.09 -20.29 16.50
CA LEU A 124 -1.24 -19.40 16.44
C LEU A 124 -1.46 -18.84 15.02
N PHE A 125 -0.37 -18.58 14.30
CA PHE A 125 -0.47 -18.09 12.93
C PHE A 125 -1.05 -19.13 11.98
N MET A 126 -0.55 -20.36 12.08
CA MET A 126 -0.99 -21.49 11.27
C MET A 126 -2.47 -21.81 11.52
N ASP A 127 -2.88 -21.83 12.79
CA ASP A 127 -4.25 -22.18 13.17
C ASP A 127 -5.26 -21.10 12.80
N LYS A 128 -4.92 -19.82 13.01
CA LYS A 128 -5.90 -18.72 12.94
C LYS A 128 -5.86 -17.90 11.65
N TYR A 129 -4.67 -17.67 11.08
CA TYR A 129 -4.50 -16.67 10.02
C TYR A 129 -4.16 -17.28 8.65
N GLN A 130 -3.40 -18.38 8.63
CA GLN A 130 -2.84 -18.96 7.41
C GLN A 130 -3.89 -19.31 6.35
N GLN A 131 -5.00 -19.94 6.75
CA GLN A 131 -6.05 -20.32 5.81
C GLN A 131 -6.69 -19.10 5.13
N ALA A 132 -7.07 -18.09 5.91
CA ALA A 132 -7.70 -16.87 5.38
C ALA A 132 -6.76 -16.11 4.43
N ILE A 133 -5.48 -15.97 4.80
CA ILE A 133 -4.47 -15.30 3.98
C ILE A 133 -4.20 -16.10 2.69
N THR A 134 -4.14 -17.42 2.77
CA THR A 134 -3.93 -18.28 1.60
C THR A 134 -5.09 -18.17 0.61
N ARG A 135 -6.34 -18.18 1.08
CA ARG A 135 -7.53 -17.97 0.23
C ARG A 135 -7.51 -16.60 -0.43
N MET A 136 -7.17 -15.55 0.33
CA MET A 136 -7.00 -14.19 -0.22
C MET A 136 -6.00 -14.17 -1.38
N VAL A 137 -4.83 -14.80 -1.22
CA VAL A 137 -3.80 -14.85 -2.27
C VAL A 137 -4.27 -15.64 -3.50
N LYS A 138 -4.98 -16.76 -3.30
CA LYS A 138 -5.54 -17.56 -4.40
C LYS A 138 -6.58 -16.77 -5.21
N ASN A 139 -7.49 -16.05 -4.54
CA ASN A 139 -8.53 -15.24 -5.18
C ASN A 139 -7.93 -14.08 -6.00
N HIS A 140 -6.86 -13.45 -5.51
CA HIS A 140 -6.14 -12.43 -6.29
C HIS A 140 -5.52 -13.01 -7.57
N LYS A 141 -5.05 -14.26 -7.54
CA LYS A 141 -4.50 -14.93 -8.74
C LYS A 141 -5.59 -15.25 -9.76
N THR A 142 -6.74 -15.77 -9.34
CA THR A 142 -7.85 -16.15 -10.24
C THR A 142 -8.47 -14.95 -10.96
N VAL A 143 -8.66 -13.83 -10.25
CA VAL A 143 -9.13 -12.56 -10.87
C VAL A 143 -8.09 -12.03 -11.87
N SER A 144 -6.80 -12.14 -11.55
CA SER A 144 -5.73 -11.74 -12.47
C SER A 144 -5.64 -12.63 -13.71
N THR A 145 -6.01 -13.92 -13.64
CA THR A 145 -6.01 -14.83 -14.80
C THR A 145 -7.27 -14.70 -15.64
N ALA A 146 -8.45 -14.46 -15.04
CA ALA A 146 -9.70 -14.26 -15.77
C ALA A 146 -9.64 -13.02 -16.68
N HIS A 147 -9.01 -11.93 -16.22
CA HIS A 147 -8.78 -10.75 -17.06
C HIS A 147 -7.81 -10.98 -18.23
N LYS A 148 -6.98 -12.03 -18.19
CA LYS A 148 -6.10 -12.38 -19.31
C LYS A 148 -6.77 -13.26 -20.37
N GLN A 149 -7.80 -14.02 -20.01
CA GLN A 149 -8.53 -14.86 -20.98
C GLN A 149 -9.56 -14.07 -21.80
N HIS A 150 -10.06 -12.94 -21.28
CA HIS A 150 -11.07 -12.14 -21.98
C HIS A 150 -10.53 -11.21 -23.08
N THR A 151 -9.24 -11.29 -23.42
CA THR A 151 -8.60 -10.53 -24.52
C THR A 151 -8.27 -11.38 -25.75
N GLN A 152 -8.84 -12.59 -25.86
CA GLN A 152 -8.71 -13.45 -27.05
C GLN A 152 -9.99 -13.60 -27.88
N THR A 153 -10.92 -12.65 -27.84
CA THR A 153 -12.08 -12.65 -28.74
C THR A 153 -11.76 -11.94 -30.06
N ASN A 154 -11.66 -12.76 -31.11
CA ASN A 154 -11.91 -12.50 -32.52
C ASN A 154 -11.12 -11.39 -33.23
N LYS A 155 -9.95 -11.75 -33.78
CA LYS A 155 -9.44 -11.07 -34.99
C LYS A 155 -10.13 -11.70 -36.22
N PRO A 156 -10.68 -10.91 -37.15
CA PRO A 156 -11.18 -11.45 -38.41
C PRO A 156 -10.01 -11.96 -39.26
N LEU A 157 -10.19 -13.15 -39.85
CA LEU A 157 -9.36 -13.68 -40.92
C LEU A 157 -9.41 -12.69 -42.09
N LEU A 158 -8.30 -12.01 -42.35
CA LEU A 158 -8.00 -11.42 -43.65
C LEU A 158 -6.86 -12.24 -44.23
N THR A 159 -7.23 -13.11 -45.15
CA THR A 159 -6.36 -13.72 -46.15
C THR A 159 -5.54 -12.63 -46.84
N ASN A 160 -4.22 -12.74 -46.78
CA ASN A 160 -3.38 -12.33 -47.88
C ASN A 160 -2.13 -13.21 -47.91
N ASN A 161 -2.00 -13.94 -49.01
CA ASN A 161 -0.78 -14.58 -49.47
C ASN A 161 0.31 -13.51 -49.60
N ASN A 162 1.47 -13.75 -49.01
CA ASN A 162 2.74 -13.69 -49.73
C ASN A 162 3.88 -14.26 -48.88
N SER A 163 4.66 -15.08 -49.56
CA SER A 163 5.89 -15.76 -49.17
C SER A 163 6.97 -14.79 -48.67
N ILE A 164 7.85 -15.30 -47.80
CA ILE A 164 9.32 -15.19 -47.86
C ILE A 164 9.91 -15.73 -46.53
N SER A 165 10.70 -16.81 -46.70
CA SER A 165 11.99 -17.12 -46.06
C SER A 165 12.23 -16.79 -44.58
N GLY A 166 12.68 -17.81 -43.83
CA GLY A 166 12.88 -17.77 -42.38
C GLY A 166 14.06 -16.95 -41.86
N ASN A 167 13.91 -16.48 -40.62
CA ASN A 167 14.93 -16.56 -39.56
C ASN A 167 14.30 -16.23 -38.18
N PRO A 168 14.90 -16.68 -37.05
CA PRO A 168 14.17 -16.88 -35.80
C PRO A 168 13.95 -15.59 -34.99
N SER A 169 12.69 -15.39 -34.58
CA SER A 169 12.28 -15.02 -33.22
C SER A 169 13.07 -13.95 -32.46
N LYS A 170 13.10 -12.70 -32.95
CA LYS A 170 13.24 -11.55 -32.03
C LYS A 170 11.87 -11.29 -31.39
N LYS A 171 11.74 -11.54 -30.08
CA LYS A 171 10.63 -11.04 -29.26
C LYS A 171 10.50 -9.53 -29.49
N LYS A 172 9.56 -9.10 -30.34
CA LYS A 172 9.14 -7.71 -30.43
C LYS A 172 8.62 -7.32 -29.05
N GLN A 173 9.44 -6.61 -28.27
CA GLN A 173 8.95 -5.86 -27.12
C GLN A 173 7.92 -4.86 -27.67
N ASN A 174 6.65 -5.17 -27.42
CA ASN A 174 5.51 -4.39 -27.88
C ASN A 174 5.40 -3.11 -27.02
N ASN A 175 6.39 -2.22 -27.14
CA ASN A 175 6.48 -0.99 -26.38
C ASN A 175 5.83 0.13 -27.21
N ASN A 176 4.50 0.15 -27.24
CA ASN A 176 3.68 1.12 -27.99
C ASN A 176 3.80 2.54 -27.39
N VAL A 177 4.93 3.21 -27.63
CA VAL A 177 5.04 4.67 -27.53
C VAL A 177 4.76 5.21 -28.93
N ARG A 178 3.83 6.14 -29.03
CA ARG A 178 3.41 6.80 -30.27
C ARG A 178 3.34 8.30 -30.05
N ALA A 179 3.28 9.08 -31.13
CA ALA A 179 2.94 10.49 -31.02
C ALA A 179 1.55 10.65 -30.39
N ALA A 180 1.42 11.60 -29.47
CA ALA A 180 0.14 12.00 -28.90
C ALA A 180 -0.65 12.81 -29.94
N ARG A 181 -1.97 12.89 -29.78
CA ARG A 181 -2.79 13.78 -30.63
C ARG A 181 -2.43 15.23 -30.31
N TYR A 182 -2.52 16.11 -31.30
CA TYR A 182 -2.34 17.55 -31.13
C TYR A 182 -3.19 18.02 -29.93
N GLU A 183 -2.57 18.79 -29.03
CA GLU A 183 -3.17 19.29 -27.78
C GLU A 183 -3.63 18.26 -26.73
N SER A 184 -3.44 16.96 -26.94
CA SER A 184 -3.91 15.96 -25.97
C SER A 184 -3.23 16.07 -24.60
N PHE A 185 -3.99 15.96 -23.51
CA PHE A 185 -3.44 15.99 -22.16
C PHE A 185 -2.54 14.78 -21.87
N ARG A 186 -2.90 13.62 -22.41
CA ARG A 186 -2.18 12.35 -22.21
C ARG A 186 -0.91 12.31 -23.07
N ARG A 187 0.15 12.94 -22.59
CA ARG A 187 1.49 12.93 -23.22
C ARG A 187 2.61 12.84 -22.18
N CYS A 188 3.82 12.56 -22.61
CA CYS A 188 4.97 12.32 -21.73
C CYS A 188 5.25 13.50 -20.81
N SER A 189 5.12 14.75 -21.26
CA SER A 189 5.31 15.93 -20.39
C SER A 189 4.40 15.94 -19.15
N ASN A 190 3.22 15.32 -19.24
CA ASN A 190 2.23 15.23 -18.18
C ASN A 190 2.23 13.85 -17.49
N CYS A 191 3.24 13.01 -17.71
CA CYS A 191 3.30 11.65 -17.15
C CYS A 191 4.27 11.58 -15.97
N ASP A 192 3.87 10.96 -14.87
CA ASP A 192 4.71 10.77 -13.67
C ASP A 192 5.97 9.95 -13.94
N TYR A 193 5.94 9.11 -14.97
CA TYR A 193 7.08 8.28 -15.37
C TYR A 193 8.06 9.00 -16.30
N PHE A 194 7.80 10.25 -16.68
CA PHE A 194 8.67 11.00 -17.57
C PHE A 194 9.73 11.77 -16.78
N ILE A 195 10.99 11.56 -17.15
CA ILE A 195 12.15 12.20 -16.54
C ILE A 195 12.58 13.34 -17.47
N ASN A 196 12.07 14.55 -17.20
CA ASN A 196 12.22 15.71 -18.09
C ASN A 196 13.69 16.04 -18.42
N LYS A 197 14.58 15.97 -17.41
CA LYS A 197 16.01 16.26 -17.59
C LYS A 197 16.74 15.34 -18.59
N LEU A 198 16.21 14.13 -18.81
CA LEU A 198 16.83 13.10 -19.64
C LEU A 198 16.03 12.79 -20.91
N ASN A 199 14.89 13.48 -21.12
CA ASN A 199 13.91 13.14 -22.15
C ASN A 199 13.61 11.64 -22.18
N GLN A 200 13.49 11.02 -21.01
CA GLN A 200 13.45 9.56 -20.86
C GLN A 200 12.16 9.11 -20.18
N CYS A 201 11.57 8.01 -20.64
CA CYS A 201 10.50 7.33 -19.93
C CYS A 201 11.11 6.35 -18.93
N GLY A 202 10.97 6.61 -17.63
CA GLY A 202 11.50 5.76 -16.56
C GLY A 202 10.88 4.35 -16.51
N LEU A 203 9.72 4.14 -17.14
CA LEU A 203 9.09 2.81 -17.21
C LEU A 203 9.73 1.90 -18.27
N PHE A 204 10.21 2.49 -19.37
CA PHE A 204 10.79 1.75 -20.50
C PHE A 204 12.30 1.98 -20.65
N SER A 205 12.88 2.79 -19.77
CA SER A 205 14.29 3.18 -19.77
C SER A 205 14.81 3.66 -21.13
N ARG A 206 13.98 4.33 -21.92
CA ARG A 206 14.34 4.83 -23.27
C ARG A 206 13.97 6.29 -23.47
N THR A 207 14.67 6.93 -24.39
CA THR A 207 14.42 8.31 -24.83
C THR A 207 13.06 8.40 -25.53
N VAL A 208 12.26 9.41 -25.16
CA VAL A 208 10.94 9.70 -25.72
C VAL A 208 10.75 11.21 -25.86
N SER A 209 9.99 11.65 -26.86
CA SER A 209 9.59 13.05 -26.98
C SER A 209 8.55 13.42 -25.92
N ILE A 210 8.51 14.69 -25.52
CA ILE A 210 7.50 15.26 -24.62
C ILE A 210 6.07 15.07 -25.14
N ASP A 211 5.89 15.05 -26.46
CA ASP A 211 4.62 14.87 -27.15
C ASP A 211 4.29 13.41 -27.48
N ASN A 212 5.03 12.46 -26.90
CA ASN A 212 4.71 11.04 -27.06
C ASN A 212 3.73 10.57 -25.98
N VAL A 213 3.05 9.46 -26.23
CA VAL A 213 2.17 8.79 -25.25
C VAL A 213 2.33 7.28 -25.34
N CYS A 214 2.14 6.60 -24.22
CA CYS A 214 2.07 5.13 -24.18
C CYS A 214 0.80 4.67 -23.46
N SER A 215 0.48 3.38 -23.60
CA SER A 215 -0.64 2.75 -22.91
C SER A 215 -0.53 2.78 -21.37
N ARG A 216 0.66 3.07 -20.83
CA ARG A 216 0.97 3.12 -19.40
C ARG A 216 1.05 4.55 -18.84
N PHE A 217 0.50 5.54 -19.54
CA PHE A 217 0.42 6.92 -19.04
C PHE A 217 -0.23 6.96 -17.66
N ASN A 218 0.41 7.65 -16.71
CA ASN A 218 -0.06 7.85 -15.35
C ASN A 218 0.25 9.28 -14.89
N TYR A 219 -0.69 9.93 -14.21
CA TYR A 219 -0.52 11.28 -13.67
C TYR A 219 -1.23 11.39 -12.33
N THR A 220 -0.47 11.60 -11.25
CA THR A 220 -1.00 11.56 -9.88
C THR A 220 -1.40 12.92 -9.34
N LYS A 221 -0.89 14.02 -9.89
CA LYS A 221 -1.15 15.39 -9.39
C LYS A 221 -2.62 15.83 -9.45
N TYR A 222 -3.45 15.24 -10.31
CA TYR A 222 -4.90 15.55 -10.38
C TYR A 222 -5.78 14.61 -9.55
N ARG A 223 -5.23 13.53 -8.99
CA ARG A 223 -6.01 12.50 -8.28
C ARG A 223 -6.42 12.92 -6.86
N THR A 224 -5.90 14.05 -6.38
CA THR A 224 -6.08 14.54 -4.99
C THR A 224 -7.16 15.61 -4.83
N TYR A 225 -7.71 16.20 -5.91
CA TYR A 225 -8.62 17.35 -5.78
C TYR A 225 -10.10 17.09 -6.06
N LEU A 226 -10.48 15.97 -6.67
CA LEU A 226 -11.89 15.63 -6.86
C LEU A 226 -12.07 14.14 -6.59
N GLY A 227 -12.68 13.83 -5.45
CA GLY A 227 -13.18 12.48 -5.17
C GLY A 227 -14.22 12.11 -6.23
N GLY A 228 -13.79 11.44 -7.29
CA GLY A 228 -14.67 11.03 -8.39
C GLY A 228 -13.86 10.44 -9.53
N GLY A 229 -14.10 9.17 -9.84
CA GLY A 229 -13.39 8.49 -10.92
C GLY A 229 -13.81 8.99 -12.29
N PHE A 230 -12.85 9.45 -13.08
CA PHE A 230 -12.79 9.25 -14.53
C PHE A 230 -11.42 9.73 -15.03
N SER A 231 -10.71 8.90 -15.79
CA SER A 231 -9.63 9.34 -16.66
C SER A 231 -10.28 9.53 -18.04
N PRO A 232 -10.31 10.75 -18.63
CA PRO A 232 -10.91 10.92 -19.94
C PRO A 232 -10.10 10.13 -20.98
N ARG A 233 -10.81 9.39 -21.82
CA ARG A 233 -10.21 8.56 -22.89
C ARG A 233 -9.50 9.43 -23.91
#